data_AF-A0A2A4HY75-F1
#
_entry.id   AF-A0A2A4HY75-F1
#
_cell.length_a   1.000
_cell.length_b   1.000
_cell.length_c   1.000
_cell.angle_alpha   90.00
_cell.angle_beta   90.00
_cell.angle_gamma   90.00
#
_symmetry.space_group_name_H-M   'P 1'
#
loop_
_entity.id
_entity.type
_entity.pdbx_description
1 polymer ?
#
loop_
_entity_poly.entity_id
_entity_poly.type
_entity_poly.pdbx_seq_one_letter_code
_entity_poly.pdbx_strand_id
1 'polypeptide(L)'
;MVRAGGLPATAALASDTFGTGPGMKGVVHIVDDDLSVRNSLYQLVTTRTHMLVRTFRSGDEFLGALPDLERGIVLLDLDMPGMSGVEVLAILRARRPDFIPLILTGYGDVSTTVSAMRLGAFDVIEKPFEIAALLRTLEQAMAKLERDRDVQDNARAAREQIDKLSDREREVLLLLVAGHPNKAVARELGVSPRTVEGHRASMMAKLEIASLPEAMRLAYAAGLIPLA
;
A
#
# COMPACT_ATOMS: atom_id res chain seq x y z
N MET A 1 27.91 -29.47 -31.66
CA MET A 1 27.62 -28.05 -31.98
C MET A 1 26.14 -27.78 -31.75
N VAL A 2 25.73 -27.52 -30.51
CA VAL A 2 24.55 -26.71 -30.12
C VAL A 2 24.93 -26.07 -28.78
N ARG A 3 24.84 -24.74 -28.72
CA ARG A 3 25.42 -23.87 -27.69
C ARG A 3 24.67 -23.96 -26.36
N ALA A 4 25.44 -24.01 -25.28
CA ALA A 4 25.02 -23.67 -23.93
C ALA A 4 24.60 -22.19 -23.87
N GLY A 5 23.33 -21.94 -23.54
CA GLY A 5 22.83 -20.61 -23.18
C GLY A 5 22.84 -20.47 -21.67
N GLY A 6 23.91 -19.92 -21.12
CA GLY A 6 24.01 -19.61 -19.71
C GLY A 6 23.01 -18.53 -19.31
N LEU A 7 22.25 -18.79 -18.25
CA LEU A 7 21.58 -17.76 -17.47
C LEU A 7 22.66 -16.83 -16.90
N PRO A 8 22.51 -15.50 -16.95
CA PRO A 8 23.39 -14.64 -16.19
C PRO A 8 22.96 -14.74 -14.72
N ALA A 9 23.75 -15.46 -13.93
CA ALA A 9 23.92 -15.13 -12.53
C ALA A 9 24.75 -13.85 -12.47
N THR A 10 24.31 -12.86 -11.68
CA THR A 10 25.08 -12.02 -10.75
C THR A 10 24.41 -10.64 -10.61
N ALA A 11 24.09 -10.31 -9.36
CA ALA A 11 23.94 -8.99 -8.73
C ALA A 11 23.81 -7.75 -9.64
N ALA A 12 22.67 -7.06 -9.50
CA ALA A 12 22.60 -5.62 -9.63
C ALA A 12 21.86 -5.06 -8.41
N LEU A 13 22.62 -4.80 -7.32
CA LEU A 13 22.32 -3.69 -6.45
C LEU A 13 22.61 -2.42 -7.27
N ALA A 14 21.56 -1.85 -7.84
CA ALA A 14 21.56 -0.48 -8.33
C ALA A 14 20.32 0.19 -7.77
N SER A 15 20.58 1.15 -6.90
CA SER A 15 19.68 2.21 -6.46
C SER A 15 19.23 3.02 -7.67
N ASP A 16 18.33 2.47 -8.47
CA ASP A 16 17.59 3.22 -9.45
C ASP A 16 16.18 3.39 -8.92
N THR A 17 15.84 4.65 -8.67
CA THR A 17 14.46 5.13 -8.57
C THR A 17 13.73 4.69 -9.83
N PHE A 18 13.14 3.49 -9.82
CA PHE A 18 12.30 3.02 -10.91
C PHE A 18 10.97 3.77 -10.82
N GLY A 19 10.98 4.97 -11.40
CA GLY A 19 9.75 5.62 -11.80
C GLY A 19 8.97 4.63 -12.66
N THR A 20 7.73 4.35 -12.28
CA THR A 20 6.74 3.64 -13.10
C THR A 20 6.76 4.22 -14.50
N GLY A 21 7.39 3.52 -15.44
CA GLY A 21 7.34 3.88 -16.86
C GLY A 21 5.88 3.87 -17.33
N PRO A 22 5.54 4.65 -18.37
CA PRO A 22 4.18 4.74 -18.87
C PRO A 22 3.70 3.35 -19.31
N GLY A 23 2.79 2.76 -18.53
CA GLY A 23 2.16 1.45 -18.80
C GLY A 23 2.37 0.37 -17.73
N MET A 24 3.28 0.55 -16.76
CA MET A 24 3.48 -0.43 -15.67
C MET A 24 2.51 -0.19 -14.51
N LYS A 25 1.78 -1.24 -14.11
CA LYS A 25 0.70 -1.16 -13.11
C LYS A 25 1.17 -1.38 -11.66
N GLY A 26 2.34 -1.96 -11.45
CA GLY A 26 2.89 -2.19 -10.11
C GLY A 26 4.01 -3.24 -10.09
N VAL A 27 4.40 -3.66 -8.89
CA VAL A 27 5.49 -4.64 -8.67
C VAL A 27 4.93 -5.91 -8.01
N VAL A 28 5.42 -7.07 -8.47
CA VAL A 28 5.22 -8.39 -7.86
C VAL A 28 6.55 -8.89 -7.32
N HIS A 29 6.58 -9.25 -6.04
CA HIS A 29 7.73 -9.83 -5.36
C HIS A 29 7.50 -11.33 -5.19
N ILE A 30 8.34 -12.16 -5.80
CA ILE A 30 8.22 -13.63 -5.73
C ILE A 30 9.24 -14.14 -4.70
N VAL A 31 8.78 -14.85 -3.69
CA VAL A 31 9.60 -15.44 -2.62
C VAL A 31 9.34 -16.93 -2.60
N ASP A 32 10.30 -17.71 -3.09
CA ASP A 32 10.19 -19.16 -3.24
C ASP A 32 11.62 -19.70 -3.31
N ASP A 33 11.95 -20.83 -2.68
CA ASP A 33 13.31 -21.37 -2.69
C ASP A 33 13.63 -22.14 -4.00
N ASP A 34 12.61 -22.64 -4.70
CA ASP A 34 12.74 -23.35 -5.95
C ASP A 34 12.98 -22.39 -7.13
N LEU A 35 14.18 -22.47 -7.71
CA LEU A 35 14.58 -21.68 -8.87
C LEU A 35 13.68 -21.90 -10.09
N SER A 36 13.21 -23.13 -10.30
CA SER A 36 12.32 -23.48 -11.41
C SER A 36 10.97 -22.79 -11.27
N VAL A 37 10.40 -22.80 -10.05
CA VAL A 37 9.15 -22.11 -9.75
C VAL A 37 9.30 -20.60 -9.89
N ARG A 38 10.36 -20.01 -9.32
CA ARG A 38 10.66 -18.58 -9.49
C ARG A 38 10.77 -18.16 -10.95
N ASN A 39 11.52 -18.91 -11.76
CA ASN A 39 11.69 -18.61 -13.19
C ASN A 39 10.36 -18.73 -13.95
N SER A 40 9.57 -19.76 -13.64
CA SER A 40 8.27 -19.98 -14.28
C SER A 40 7.29 -18.86 -13.97
N LEU A 41 7.21 -18.45 -12.69
CA LEU A 41 6.39 -17.32 -12.24
C LEU A 41 6.88 -16.00 -12.81
N TYR A 42 8.19 -15.76 -12.83
CA TYR A 42 8.79 -14.57 -13.43
C TYR A 42 8.38 -14.44 -14.91
N GLN A 43 8.57 -15.49 -15.69
CA GLN A 43 8.18 -15.53 -17.11
C GLN A 43 6.68 -15.34 -17.27
N LEU A 44 5.87 -16.01 -16.45
CA LEU A 44 4.41 -15.90 -16.53
C LEU A 44 3.95 -14.46 -16.26
N VAL A 45 4.39 -13.85 -15.17
CA VAL A 45 3.97 -12.51 -14.76
C VAL A 45 4.47 -11.47 -15.76
N THR A 46 5.74 -11.53 -16.17
CA THR A 46 6.30 -10.53 -17.09
C THR A 46 5.70 -10.61 -18.51
N THR A 47 5.21 -11.78 -18.94
CA THR A 47 4.65 -11.96 -20.30
C THR A 47 3.14 -11.75 -20.36
N ARG A 48 2.42 -12.04 -19.27
CA ARG A 48 0.95 -11.97 -19.23
C ARG A 48 0.41 -10.73 -18.53
N THR A 49 1.27 -9.96 -17.86
CA THR A 49 0.87 -8.76 -17.11
C THR A 49 1.77 -7.57 -17.44
N HIS A 50 1.37 -6.39 -16.98
CA HIS A 50 2.18 -5.17 -17.07
C HIS A 50 2.80 -4.82 -15.71
N MET A 51 3.32 -5.83 -15.00
CA MET A 51 3.90 -5.68 -13.67
C MET A 51 5.40 -5.92 -13.73
N LEU A 52 6.16 -5.16 -12.94
CA LEU A 52 7.55 -5.45 -12.65
C LEU A 52 7.64 -6.65 -11.74
N VAL A 53 8.70 -7.46 -11.89
CA VAL A 53 8.90 -8.65 -11.07
C VAL A 53 10.25 -8.57 -10.38
N ARG A 54 10.26 -8.77 -9.06
CA ARG A 54 11.46 -9.02 -8.26
C ARG A 54 11.36 -10.41 -7.65
N THR A 55 12.48 -11.11 -7.51
CA THR A 55 12.51 -12.50 -7.03
C THR A 55 13.51 -12.66 -5.90
N PHE A 56 13.18 -13.47 -4.91
CA PHE A 56 13.96 -13.72 -3.70
C PHE A 56 14.00 -15.23 -3.46
N ARG A 57 15.16 -15.76 -3.05
CA ARG A 57 15.35 -17.20 -2.85
C ARG A 57 14.99 -17.70 -1.46
N SER A 58 14.70 -16.79 -0.53
CA SER A 58 14.28 -17.12 0.82
C SER A 58 13.51 -15.97 1.47
N GLY A 59 12.77 -16.31 2.52
CA GLY A 59 12.11 -15.32 3.39
C GLY A 59 13.09 -14.30 3.98
N ASP A 60 14.27 -14.74 4.43
CA ASP A 60 15.28 -13.85 5.02
C ASP A 60 15.81 -12.82 4.02
N GLU A 61 16.04 -13.23 2.76
CA GLU A 61 16.49 -12.32 1.69
C GLU A 61 15.41 -11.27 1.41
N PHE A 62 14.16 -11.70 1.32
CA PHE A 62 13.02 -10.80 1.13
C PHE A 62 12.85 -9.81 2.29
N LEU A 63 12.87 -10.29 3.53
CA LEU A 63 12.72 -9.45 4.73
C LEU A 63 13.89 -8.48 4.93
N GLY A 64 15.10 -8.87 4.53
CA GLY A 64 16.27 -8.01 4.53
C GLY A 64 16.15 -6.84 3.55
N ALA A 65 15.59 -7.09 2.36
CA ALA A 65 15.34 -6.06 1.35
C ALA A 65 14.07 -5.23 1.61
N LEU A 66 13.12 -5.76 2.39
CA LEU A 66 11.77 -5.21 2.61
C LEU A 66 11.70 -3.69 2.91
N PRO A 67 12.62 -3.07 3.68
CA PRO A 67 12.58 -1.63 3.93
C PRO A 67 12.67 -0.79 2.65
N ASP A 68 13.44 -1.25 1.67
CA ASP A 68 13.73 -0.52 0.42
C ASP A 68 12.84 -0.95 -0.73
N LEU A 69 11.95 -1.93 -0.51
CA LEU A 69 11.03 -2.41 -1.55
C LEU A 69 9.85 -1.45 -1.74
N GLU A 70 9.55 -1.22 -3.01
CA GLU A 70 8.29 -0.65 -3.45
C GLU A 70 7.13 -1.55 -3.03
N ARG A 71 6.05 -0.93 -2.53
CA ARG A 71 4.82 -1.65 -2.22
C ARG A 71 4.34 -2.42 -3.44
N GLY A 72 3.79 -3.59 -3.18
CA GLY A 72 3.40 -4.47 -4.26
C GLY A 72 2.66 -5.69 -3.76
N ILE A 73 2.47 -6.61 -4.70
CA ILE A 73 1.95 -7.93 -4.43
C ILE A 73 3.14 -8.82 -4.07
N VAL A 74 2.99 -9.66 -3.04
CA VAL A 74 4.01 -10.66 -2.68
C VAL A 74 3.46 -12.03 -2.97
N LEU A 75 4.07 -12.79 -3.88
CA LEU A 75 3.84 -14.22 -4.05
C LEU A 75 4.80 -14.95 -3.12
N LEU A 76 4.28 -15.50 -2.02
CA LEU A 76 5.08 -16.11 -0.96
C LEU A 76 4.81 -17.61 -0.86
N ASP A 77 5.86 -18.41 -0.99
CA ASP A 77 5.80 -19.83 -0.67
C ASP A 77 5.80 -20.05 0.86
N LEU A 78 4.95 -20.94 1.36
CA LEU A 78 4.98 -21.35 2.77
C LEU A 78 5.98 -22.47 3.04
N ASP A 79 6.26 -23.30 2.04
CA ASP A 79 7.01 -24.55 2.18
C ASP A 79 8.53 -24.35 1.93
N MET A 80 9.09 -23.23 2.41
CA MET A 80 10.51 -22.92 2.25
C MET A 80 11.37 -23.49 3.39
N PRO A 81 12.61 -23.94 3.12
CA PRO A 81 13.58 -24.28 4.15
C PRO A 81 14.08 -23.03 4.88
N GLY A 82 14.18 -23.11 6.22
CA GLY A 82 14.59 -21.99 7.07
C GLY A 82 13.41 -21.33 7.77
N MET A 83 13.28 -20.00 7.65
CA MET A 83 12.15 -19.26 8.19
C MET A 83 10.85 -19.69 7.49
N SER A 84 9.83 -20.05 8.26
CA SER A 84 8.55 -20.49 7.69
C SER A 84 7.88 -19.32 6.96
N GLY A 85 7.24 -19.57 5.81
CA GLY A 85 6.49 -18.51 5.12
C GLY A 85 5.37 -17.89 5.97
N VAL A 86 4.87 -18.62 6.98
CA VAL A 86 3.91 -18.07 7.96
C VAL A 86 4.57 -17.00 8.84
N GLU A 87 5.82 -17.20 9.25
CA GLU A 87 6.60 -16.21 10.01
C GLU A 87 6.94 -15.00 9.14
N VAL A 88 7.31 -15.23 7.89
CA VAL A 88 7.54 -14.16 6.90
C VAL A 88 6.28 -13.32 6.72
N LEU A 89 5.12 -13.96 6.59
CA LEU A 89 3.82 -13.28 6.48
C LEU A 89 3.52 -12.42 7.71
N ALA A 90 3.73 -12.96 8.92
CA ALA A 90 3.51 -12.22 10.16
C ALA A 90 4.41 -10.98 10.25
N ILE A 91 5.70 -11.11 9.90
CA ILE A 91 6.65 -10.00 9.90
C ILE A 91 6.29 -8.97 8.81
N LEU A 92 5.93 -9.42 7.61
CA LEU A 92 5.50 -8.56 6.51
C LEU A 92 4.28 -7.72 6.91
N ARG A 93 3.25 -8.35 7.46
CA ARG A 93 2.02 -7.67 7.88
C ARG A 93 2.26 -6.68 9.02
N ALA A 94 3.19 -6.97 9.92
CA ALA A 94 3.56 -6.06 11.01
C ALA A 94 4.38 -4.85 10.52
N ARG A 95 5.31 -5.04 9.58
CA ARG A 95 6.25 -3.98 9.15
C ARG A 95 5.76 -3.17 7.94
N ARG A 96 5.07 -3.81 7.00
CA ARG A 96 4.62 -3.25 5.72
C ARG A 96 3.19 -3.70 5.41
N PRO A 97 2.19 -3.23 6.17
CA PRO A 97 0.78 -3.59 5.97
C PRO A 97 0.21 -3.11 4.62
N ASP A 98 0.96 -2.26 3.91
CA ASP A 98 0.71 -1.74 2.56
C ASP A 98 0.98 -2.77 1.43
N PHE A 99 1.57 -3.93 1.73
CA PHE A 99 1.75 -5.02 0.77
C PHE A 99 0.55 -5.95 0.74
N ILE A 100 0.31 -6.56 -0.42
CA ILE A 100 -0.74 -7.56 -0.64
C ILE A 100 -0.10 -8.96 -0.72
N PRO A 101 -0.12 -9.75 0.37
CA PRO A 101 0.45 -11.10 0.35
C PRO A 101 -0.50 -12.12 -0.28
N LEU A 102 0.00 -12.80 -1.30
CA LEU A 102 -0.61 -13.95 -1.96
C LEU A 102 0.23 -15.17 -1.63
N ILE A 103 -0.40 -16.18 -1.08
CA ILE A 103 0.30 -17.35 -0.58
C ILE A 103 0.25 -18.46 -1.62
N LEU A 104 1.40 -19.06 -1.89
CA LEU A 104 1.53 -20.28 -2.66
C LEU A 104 1.88 -21.40 -1.68
N THR A 105 1.18 -22.54 -1.74
CA THR A 105 1.47 -23.67 -0.84
C THR A 105 1.40 -24.99 -1.61
N GLY A 106 2.37 -25.88 -1.40
CA GLY A 106 2.38 -27.22 -1.98
C GLY A 106 1.59 -28.23 -1.14
N TYR A 107 1.48 -27.99 0.16
CA TYR A 107 0.60 -28.74 1.06
C TYR A 107 -0.59 -27.87 1.46
N GLY A 108 -1.75 -28.13 0.85
CA GLY A 108 -3.03 -27.51 1.20
C GLY A 108 -3.59 -27.95 2.56
N ASP A 109 -2.75 -28.09 3.60
CA ASP A 109 -3.27 -28.36 4.95
C ASP A 109 -4.16 -27.18 5.38
N VAL A 110 -5.42 -27.50 5.68
CA VAL A 110 -6.46 -26.55 6.06
C VAL A 110 -5.99 -25.67 7.22
N SER A 111 -5.21 -26.23 8.16
CA SER A 111 -4.67 -25.48 9.30
C SER A 111 -3.74 -24.34 8.87
N THR A 112 -2.85 -24.60 7.91
CA THR A 112 -1.89 -23.63 7.39
C THR A 112 -2.58 -22.54 6.57
N THR A 113 -3.53 -22.92 5.71
CA THR A 113 -4.36 -21.98 4.94
C THR A 113 -5.17 -21.06 5.86
N VAL A 114 -5.81 -21.61 6.89
CA VAL A 114 -6.56 -20.81 7.87
C VAL A 114 -5.65 -19.87 8.65
N SER A 115 -4.46 -20.33 9.03
CA SER A 115 -3.46 -19.52 9.73
C SER A 115 -2.99 -18.35 8.86
N ALA A 116 -2.69 -18.60 7.58
CA ALA A 116 -2.30 -17.56 6.63
C ALA A 116 -3.41 -16.51 6.45
N MET A 117 -4.66 -16.94 6.28
CA MET A 117 -5.81 -16.04 6.15
C MET A 117 -6.01 -15.20 7.41
N ARG A 118 -5.84 -15.78 8.61
CA ARG A 118 -5.93 -15.06 9.88
C ARG A 118 -4.83 -14.01 10.05
N LEU A 119 -3.65 -14.27 9.52
CA LEU A 119 -2.54 -13.30 9.52
C LEU A 119 -2.72 -12.18 8.48
N GLY A 120 -3.71 -12.30 7.58
CA GLY A 120 -4.00 -11.29 6.57
C GLY A 120 -3.40 -11.58 5.21
N ALA A 121 -3.23 -12.86 4.85
CA ALA A 121 -3.13 -13.26 3.45
C ALA A 121 -4.33 -12.71 2.66
N PHE A 122 -4.07 -12.20 1.45
CA PHE A 122 -5.12 -11.79 0.53
C PHE A 122 -5.83 -12.99 -0.08
N ASP A 123 -5.05 -13.99 -0.49
CA ASP A 123 -5.55 -15.26 -1.02
C ASP A 123 -4.48 -16.34 -0.84
N VAL A 124 -4.92 -17.60 -0.93
CA VAL A 124 -4.06 -18.80 -0.86
C VAL A 124 -4.31 -19.66 -2.09
N ILE A 125 -3.24 -19.95 -2.83
CA ILE A 125 -3.28 -20.72 -4.06
C ILE A 125 -2.48 -22.01 -3.85
N GLU A 126 -3.13 -23.15 -4.02
CA GLU A 126 -2.52 -24.47 -3.89
C GLU A 126 -1.71 -24.83 -5.16
N LYS A 127 -0.48 -25.34 -4.96
CA LYS A 127 0.36 -25.88 -6.03
C LYS A 127 -0.03 -27.37 -6.25
N PRO A 128 -0.18 -27.84 -7.50
CA PRO A 128 -0.04 -27.11 -8.75
C PRO A 128 -1.27 -26.23 -9.06
N PHE A 129 -1.05 -24.99 -9.47
CA PHE A 129 -2.11 -24.02 -9.72
C PHE A 129 -2.45 -23.84 -11.20
N GLU A 130 -3.69 -23.48 -11.49
CA GLU A 130 -4.08 -23.02 -12.81
C GLU A 130 -3.57 -21.61 -13.08
N ILE A 131 -2.87 -21.43 -14.20
CA ILE A 131 -2.35 -20.13 -14.65
C ILE A 131 -3.46 -19.07 -14.68
N ALA A 132 -4.65 -19.44 -15.17
CA ALA A 132 -5.78 -18.52 -15.25
C ALA A 132 -6.28 -18.07 -13.86
N ALA A 133 -6.22 -18.95 -12.86
CA ALA A 133 -6.59 -18.60 -11.48
C ALA A 133 -5.59 -17.60 -10.88
N LEU A 134 -4.28 -17.89 -11.01
CA LEU A 134 -3.23 -16.99 -10.52
C LEU A 134 -3.32 -15.59 -11.14
N LEU A 135 -3.52 -15.50 -12.46
CA LEU A 135 -3.63 -14.21 -13.15
C LEU A 135 -4.86 -13.41 -12.67
N ARG A 136 -6.02 -14.06 -12.46
CA ARG A 136 -7.21 -13.39 -11.91
C ARG A 136 -6.95 -12.88 -10.50
N THR A 137 -6.32 -13.68 -9.65
CA THR A 137 -6.00 -13.26 -8.27
C THR A 137 -5.00 -12.10 -8.27
N LEU A 138 -4.00 -12.10 -9.15
CA LEU A 138 -3.07 -10.97 -9.32
C LEU A 138 -3.78 -9.69 -9.77
N GLU A 139 -4.74 -9.76 -10.69
CA GLU A 139 -5.54 -8.61 -11.11
C GLU A 139 -6.38 -8.05 -9.97
N GLN A 140 -7.02 -8.91 -9.17
CA GLN A 140 -7.80 -8.50 -8.01
C GLN A 140 -6.92 -7.85 -6.93
N ALA A 141 -5.75 -8.44 -6.68
CA ALA A 141 -4.75 -7.92 -5.75
C ALA A 141 -4.25 -6.54 -6.20
N MET A 142 -4.00 -6.35 -7.50
CA MET A 142 -3.58 -5.06 -8.06
C MET A 142 -4.69 -4.01 -7.92
N ALA A 143 -5.93 -4.35 -8.26
CA ALA A 143 -7.07 -3.43 -8.10
C ALA A 143 -7.30 -3.05 -6.63
N LYS A 144 -6.96 -3.91 -5.68
CA LYS A 144 -6.93 -3.55 -4.25
C LYS A 144 -5.78 -2.59 -3.94
N LEU A 145 -4.57 -2.89 -4.40
CA LEU A 145 -3.38 -2.06 -4.18
C LEU A 145 -3.58 -0.64 -4.72
N GLU A 146 -4.17 -0.50 -5.91
CA GLU A 146 -4.50 0.80 -6.52
C GLU A 146 -5.53 1.57 -5.69
N ARG A 147 -6.61 0.92 -5.23
CA ARG A 147 -7.61 1.57 -4.37
C ARG A 147 -7.02 2.02 -3.04
N ASP A 148 -6.23 1.17 -2.38
CA ASP A 148 -5.60 1.49 -1.11
C ASP A 148 -4.57 2.62 -1.28
N ARG A 149 -3.87 2.65 -2.43
CA ARG A 149 -3.01 3.77 -2.82
C ARG A 149 -3.78 5.07 -2.93
N ASP A 150 -4.87 5.09 -3.70
CA ASP A 150 -5.60 6.31 -3.98
C ASP A 150 -6.16 6.92 -2.69
N VAL A 151 -6.63 6.07 -1.75
CA VAL A 151 -7.06 6.51 -0.42
C VAL A 151 -5.90 7.14 0.36
N GLN A 152 -4.73 6.50 0.38
CA GLN A 152 -3.56 7.02 1.09
C GLN A 152 -2.99 8.31 0.47
N ASP A 153 -2.92 8.38 -0.85
CA ASP A 153 -2.42 9.56 -1.57
C ASP A 153 -3.39 10.73 -1.41
N ASN A 154 -4.71 10.49 -1.46
CA ASN A 154 -5.72 11.50 -1.15
C ASN A 154 -5.62 11.98 0.30
N ALA A 155 -5.44 11.07 1.26
CA ALA A 155 -5.26 11.42 2.66
C ALA A 155 -3.99 12.23 2.91
N ARG A 156 -2.87 11.86 2.25
CA ARG A 156 -1.60 12.59 2.32
C ARG A 156 -1.73 13.99 1.72
N ALA A 157 -2.26 14.10 0.51
CA ALA A 157 -2.49 15.39 -0.14
C ALA A 157 -3.41 16.29 0.70
N ALA A 158 -4.46 15.71 1.31
CA ALA A 158 -5.33 16.44 2.22
C ALA A 158 -4.57 16.94 3.46
N ARG A 159 -3.70 16.10 4.05
CA ARG A 159 -2.84 16.48 5.19
C ARG A 159 -1.91 17.64 4.84
N GLU A 160 -1.22 17.55 3.69
CA GLU A 160 -0.31 18.60 3.20
C GLU A 160 -1.02 19.94 2.98
N GLN A 161 -2.28 19.92 2.53
CA GLN A 161 -3.09 21.14 2.39
C GLN A 161 -3.46 21.71 3.76
N ILE A 162 -3.86 20.87 4.71
CA ILE A 162 -4.15 21.29 6.09
C ILE A 162 -2.90 21.88 6.75
N ASP A 163 -1.70 21.36 6.47
CA ASP A 163 -0.45 21.85 7.04
C ASP A 163 -0.07 23.28 6.55
N LYS A 164 -0.73 23.80 5.50
CA LYS A 164 -0.60 25.21 5.08
C LYS A 164 -1.33 26.18 6.02
N LEU A 165 -2.24 25.68 6.84
CA LEU A 165 -3.01 26.50 7.77
C LEU A 165 -2.15 26.88 8.98
N SER A 166 -2.33 28.10 9.45
CA SER A 166 -1.84 28.50 10.77
C SER A 166 -2.59 27.74 11.87
N ASP A 167 -1.99 27.66 13.06
CA ASP A 167 -2.60 27.01 14.23
C ASP A 167 -4.03 27.53 14.49
N ARG A 168 -4.26 28.85 14.36
CA ARG A 168 -5.59 29.45 14.55
C ARG A 168 -6.59 29.09 13.47
N GLU A 169 -6.17 29.02 12.21
CA GLU A 169 -7.05 28.55 11.13
C GLU A 169 -7.40 27.07 11.31
N ARG A 170 -6.45 26.25 11.77
CA ARG A 170 -6.65 24.83 12.06
C ARG A 170 -7.58 24.60 13.24
N GLU A 171 -7.44 25.38 14.33
CA GLU A 171 -8.37 25.36 15.47
C GLU A 171 -9.80 25.72 15.05
N VAL A 172 -9.96 26.78 14.24
CA VAL A 172 -11.27 27.15 13.68
C VAL A 172 -11.84 26.01 12.83
N LEU A 173 -11.05 25.41 11.94
CA LEU A 173 -11.48 24.28 11.12
C LEU A 173 -11.94 23.09 11.96
N LEU A 174 -11.19 22.71 13.00
CA LEU A 174 -11.54 21.59 13.88
C LEU A 174 -12.90 21.78 14.56
N LEU A 175 -13.15 22.97 15.10
CA LEU A 175 -14.43 23.27 15.76
C LEU A 175 -15.59 23.30 14.76
N LEU A 176 -15.36 23.79 13.53
CA LEU A 176 -16.34 23.77 12.45
C LEU A 176 -16.66 22.34 12.00
N VAL A 177 -15.65 21.47 11.88
CA VAL A 177 -15.84 20.04 11.56
C VAL A 177 -16.60 19.33 12.68
N ALA A 178 -16.39 19.72 13.93
CA ALA A 178 -17.18 19.28 15.09
C ALA A 178 -18.63 19.83 15.10
N GLY A 179 -19.05 20.58 14.07
CA GLY A 179 -20.41 21.09 13.93
C GLY A 179 -20.69 22.36 14.75
N HIS A 180 -19.67 23.01 15.31
CA HIS A 180 -19.88 24.23 16.11
C HIS A 180 -20.26 25.41 15.20
N PRO A 181 -21.32 26.15 15.51
CA PRO A 181 -21.65 27.38 14.79
C PRO A 181 -20.62 28.47 15.10
N ASN A 182 -20.45 29.45 14.20
CA ASN A 182 -19.40 30.49 14.31
C ASN A 182 -19.42 31.24 15.65
N LYS A 183 -20.61 31.45 16.25
CA LYS A 183 -20.74 32.08 17.58
C LYS A 183 -20.18 31.20 18.70
N ALA A 184 -20.32 29.88 18.60
CA ALA A 184 -19.75 28.94 19.56
C ALA A 184 -18.22 28.86 19.38
N VAL A 185 -17.73 28.75 18.14
CA VAL A 185 -16.29 28.79 17.82
C VAL A 185 -15.63 30.06 18.38
N ALA A 186 -16.27 31.22 18.19
CA ALA A 186 -15.77 32.49 18.68
C ALA A 186 -15.63 32.50 20.21
N ARG A 187 -16.63 31.97 20.92
CA ARG A 187 -16.61 31.84 22.38
C ARG A 187 -15.51 30.89 22.86
N GLU A 188 -15.34 29.77 22.18
CA GLU A 188 -14.33 28.75 22.52
C GLU A 188 -12.91 29.29 22.36
N LEU A 189 -12.65 30.03 21.27
CA LEU A 189 -11.34 30.58 20.96
C LEU A 189 -11.08 31.95 21.61
N GLY A 190 -12.05 32.51 22.35
CA GLY A 190 -11.91 33.82 23.01
C GLY A 190 -11.81 35.00 22.03
N VAL A 191 -12.42 34.90 20.85
CA VAL A 191 -12.37 35.93 19.79
C VAL A 191 -13.77 36.41 19.39
N SER A 192 -13.86 37.44 18.54
CA SER A 192 -15.15 37.90 18.01
C SER A 192 -15.65 36.99 16.88
N PRO A 193 -16.98 36.86 16.65
CA PRO A 193 -17.52 36.14 15.50
C PRO A 193 -16.99 36.67 14.16
N ARG A 194 -16.74 37.99 14.06
CA ARG A 194 -16.13 38.61 12.87
C ARG A 194 -14.71 38.12 12.64
N THR A 195 -13.95 37.86 13.70
CA THR A 195 -12.60 37.28 13.62
C THR A 195 -12.64 35.84 13.10
N VAL A 196 -13.62 35.04 13.52
CA VAL A 196 -13.83 33.67 13.01
C VAL A 196 -14.13 33.68 11.51
N GLU A 197 -14.99 34.59 11.02
CA GLU A 197 -15.22 34.75 9.58
C GLU A 197 -13.94 35.15 8.83
N GLY A 198 -13.10 35.99 9.43
CA GLY A 198 -11.79 36.34 8.87
C GLY A 198 -10.88 35.11 8.72
N HIS A 199 -10.74 34.30 9.78
CA HIS A 199 -9.98 33.06 9.72
C HIS A 199 -10.55 32.06 8.70
N ARG A 200 -11.89 31.97 8.57
CA ARG A 200 -12.52 31.15 7.52
C ARG A 200 -12.14 31.66 6.14
N ALA A 201 -12.25 32.96 5.87
CA ALA A 201 -11.89 33.51 4.57
C ALA A 201 -10.40 33.27 4.23
N SER A 202 -9.50 33.47 5.20
CA SER A 202 -8.06 33.20 5.02
C SER A 202 -7.77 31.72 4.78
N MET A 203 -8.39 30.82 5.56
CA MET A 203 -8.29 29.38 5.38
C MET A 203 -8.76 28.96 3.99
N MET A 204 -9.93 29.42 3.56
CA MET A 204 -10.51 29.11 2.25
C MET A 204 -9.61 29.57 1.10
N ALA A 205 -9.02 30.76 1.23
CA ALA A 205 -8.06 31.27 0.26
C ALA A 205 -6.76 30.44 0.22
N LYS A 206 -6.21 30.05 1.38
CA LYS A 206 -4.99 29.24 1.48
C LYS A 206 -5.15 27.81 0.95
N LEU A 207 -6.32 27.23 1.15
CA LEU A 207 -6.66 25.89 0.66
C LEU A 207 -7.11 25.91 -0.81
N GLU A 208 -7.33 27.08 -1.40
CA GLU A 208 -7.88 27.28 -2.75
C GLU A 208 -9.28 26.66 -2.90
N ILE A 209 -10.10 26.76 -1.85
CA ILE A 209 -11.42 26.12 -1.75
C ILE A 209 -12.53 27.17 -1.80
N ALA A 210 -13.62 26.86 -2.52
CA ALA A 210 -14.73 27.79 -2.73
C ALA A 210 -15.86 27.67 -1.69
N SER A 211 -15.98 26.53 -0.98
CA SER A 211 -17.04 26.33 0.02
C SER A 211 -16.60 25.65 1.33
N LEU A 212 -17.26 26.00 2.45
CA LEU A 212 -17.01 25.33 3.75
C LEU A 212 -17.24 23.80 3.69
N PRO A 213 -18.27 23.27 3.00
CA PRO A 213 -18.42 21.82 2.81
C PRO A 213 -17.21 21.14 2.17
N GLU A 214 -16.52 21.83 1.29
CA GLU A 214 -15.32 21.31 0.65
C GLU A 214 -14.11 21.33 1.60
N ALA A 215 -13.98 22.37 2.43
CA ALA A 215 -13.00 22.38 3.52
C ALA A 215 -13.28 21.27 4.56
N MET A 216 -14.55 20.96 4.84
CA MET A 216 -14.93 19.83 5.69
C MET A 216 -14.55 18.48 5.05
N ARG A 217 -14.83 18.28 3.76
CA ARG A 217 -14.41 17.06 3.04
C ARG A 217 -12.89 16.88 3.07
N LEU A 218 -12.13 17.95 2.87
CA LEU A 218 -10.68 17.93 2.97
C LEU A 218 -10.23 17.54 4.39
N ALA A 219 -10.84 18.11 5.43
CA ALA A 219 -10.53 17.77 6.82
C ALA A 219 -10.82 16.30 7.13
N TYR A 220 -11.96 15.76 6.69
CA TYR A 220 -12.29 14.33 6.82
C TYR A 220 -11.30 13.43 6.08
N ALA A 221 -10.93 13.78 4.84
CA ALA A 221 -9.94 13.05 4.06
C ALA A 221 -8.56 13.07 4.73
N ALA A 222 -8.19 14.17 5.37
CA ALA A 222 -6.98 14.30 6.17
C ALA A 222 -7.04 13.51 7.50
N GLY A 223 -8.17 12.89 7.85
CA GLY A 223 -8.36 12.18 9.10
C GLY A 223 -8.55 13.09 10.32
N LEU A 224 -8.93 14.36 10.12
CA LEU A 224 -9.34 15.25 11.20
C LEU A 224 -10.79 14.91 11.59
N ILE A 225 -10.93 13.86 12.39
CA ILE A 225 -12.22 13.47 12.96
C ILE A 225 -12.34 14.14 14.33
N PRO A 226 -13.45 14.86 14.62
CA PRO A 226 -13.69 15.38 15.95
C PRO A 226 -13.84 14.19 16.90
N LEU A 227 -13.00 14.14 17.94
CA LEU A 227 -13.19 13.20 19.04
C LEU A 227 -14.53 13.55 19.70
N ALA A 228 -15.50 12.66 19.56
CA ALA A 228 -16.78 12.73 20.27
C ALA A 228 -16.58 12.43 21.76
#